data_AF-A0A9R0PXM0-F1
#
_entry.id   AF-A0A9R0PXM0-F1
#
_cell.length_a   1.000
_cell.length_b   1.000
_cell.length_c   1.000
_cell.angle_alpha   90.00
_cell.angle_beta   90.00
_cell.angle_gamma   90.00
#
_symmetry.space_group_name_H-M   'P 1'
#
loop_
_entity.id
_entity.type
_entity.pdbx_description
1 polymer ?
#
loop_
_entity_poly.entity_id
_entity_poly.type
_entity_poly.pdbx_seq_one_letter_code
_entity_poly.pdbx_strand_id
1 'polypeptide(L)'
;MRPQVLLLALAVLAVLAALPLAHGQGASPWPCCDKCGVCTKSIPPQCRCQDVSPTGCNTACKSCVRSTAGFQCADSITNFCERRCTAAV
;
A
#
# COMPACT_ATOMS: atom_id res chain seq x y z
N MET A 1 26.96 2.01 42.02
CA MET A 1 26.09 1.62 40.88
C MET A 1 24.95 0.79 41.44
N ARG A 2 23.71 1.28 41.37
CA ARG A 2 22.56 0.63 42.04
C ARG A 2 22.06 -0.54 41.18
N PRO A 3 22.11 -1.80 41.67
CA PRO A 3 21.81 -2.99 40.85
C PRO A 3 20.38 -2.97 40.28
N GLN A 4 19.47 -2.27 40.95
CA GLN A 4 18.10 -2.08 40.48
C GLN A 4 18.01 -1.25 39.19
N VAL A 5 18.93 -0.31 38.98
CA VAL A 5 18.98 0.49 37.74
C VAL A 5 19.40 -0.38 36.56
N LEU A 6 20.30 -1.34 36.80
CA LEU A 6 20.78 -2.27 35.76
C LEU A 6 19.66 -3.24 35.33
N LEU A 7 18.92 -3.77 36.31
CA LEU A 7 17.78 -4.65 36.08
C LEU A 7 16.66 -3.95 35.31
N LEU A 8 16.35 -2.70 35.66
CA LEU A 8 15.37 -1.89 34.93
C LEU A 8 15.81 -1.62 33.49
N ALA A 9 17.08 -1.27 33.27
CA ALA A 9 17.61 -1.05 31.92
C ALA A 9 17.54 -2.32 31.06
N LEU A 10 17.88 -3.49 31.61
CA LEU A 10 17.78 -4.78 30.92
C LEU A 10 16.33 -5.15 30.59
N ALA A 11 15.39 -4.92 31.52
CA ALA A 11 13.98 -5.17 31.30
C ALA A 11 13.40 -4.28 30.18
N VAL A 12 13.74 -2.99 30.17
CA VAL A 12 13.32 -2.05 29.13
C VAL A 12 13.88 -2.45 27.76
N LEU A 13 15.15 -2.87 27.69
CA LEU A 13 15.78 -3.30 26.45
C LEU A 13 15.13 -4.59 25.90
N ALA A 14 14.79 -5.54 26.76
CA ALA A 14 14.10 -6.77 26.38
C ALA A 14 12.68 -6.50 25.84
N VAL A 15 11.94 -5.57 26.45
CA VAL A 15 10.61 -5.15 25.98
C VAL A 15 10.69 -4.48 24.61
N LEU A 16 11.67 -3.58 24.41
CA LEU A 16 11.90 -2.92 23.12
C LEU A 16 12.27 -3.91 22.00
N ALA A 17 13.04 -4.96 22.30
CA ALA A 17 13.42 -5.98 21.32
C ALA A 17 12.28 -6.95 20.97
N ALA A 18 11.32 -7.13 21.88
CA ALA A 18 10.15 -8.00 21.69
C ALA A 18 8.96 -7.27 21.05
N LEU A 19 9.00 -5.93 20.92
CA LEU A 19 7.97 -5.21 20.20
C LEU A 19 7.96 -5.70 18.76
N PRO A 20 6.83 -6.23 18.24
CA PRO A 20 6.72 -6.46 16.82
C PRO A 20 6.84 -5.06 16.19
N LEU A 21 7.95 -4.84 15.49
CA LEU A 21 8.02 -3.83 14.46
C LEU A 21 6.95 -4.24 13.46
N ALA A 22 5.73 -3.75 13.70
CA ALA A 22 4.67 -3.73 12.72
C ALA A 22 5.22 -2.89 11.57
N HIS A 23 6.01 -3.56 10.72
CA HIS A 23 6.23 -3.18 9.36
C HIS A 23 4.84 -3.18 8.78
N GLY A 24 4.20 -2.00 8.85
CA GLY A 24 2.96 -1.72 8.17
C GLY A 24 3.18 -2.24 6.77
N GLN A 25 2.51 -3.35 6.47
CA GLN A 25 2.60 -4.02 5.18
C GLN A 25 2.36 -2.92 4.16
N GLY A 26 3.41 -2.65 3.38
CA GLY A 26 3.57 -1.40 2.68
C GLY A 26 2.32 -1.07 1.90
N ALA A 27 1.71 0.07 2.22
CA ALA A 27 0.92 0.75 1.22
C ALA A 27 1.89 1.06 0.08
N SER A 28 1.88 0.23 -0.97
CA SER A 28 2.64 0.49 -2.18
C SER A 28 2.35 1.94 -2.60
N PRO A 29 3.37 2.77 -2.84
CA PRO A 29 3.16 4.17 -3.18
C PRO A 29 2.22 4.24 -4.38
N TRP A 30 1.09 4.94 -4.21
CA TRP A 30 0.17 5.18 -5.31
C TRP A 30 0.87 6.02 -6.40
N PRO A 31 0.65 5.72 -7.68
CA PRO A 31 -0.18 4.66 -8.24
C PRO A 31 0.47 3.27 -8.20
N CYS A 32 -0.33 2.23 -7.96
CA CYS A 32 0.02 0.82 -8.15
C CYS A 32 -1.20 0.09 -8.74
N CYS A 33 -0.98 -0.99 -9.49
CA CYS A 33 -2.04 -1.80 -10.08
C CYS A 33 -1.59 -3.26 -10.30
N ASP A 34 -2.34 -4.22 -9.78
CA ASP A 34 -2.13 -5.66 -10.00
C ASP A 34 -2.87 -6.16 -11.25
N LYS A 35 -4.08 -5.67 -11.49
CA LYS A 35 -4.93 -6.01 -12.64
C LYS A 35 -5.03 -4.84 -13.60
N CYS A 36 -4.19 -4.86 -14.62
CA CYS A 36 -4.20 -3.83 -15.65
C CYS A 36 -5.37 -3.96 -16.62
N GLY A 37 -6.05 -2.85 -16.82
CA GLY A 37 -7.08 -2.72 -17.84
C GLY A 37 -6.53 -2.23 -19.17
N VAL A 38 -7.29 -1.38 -19.84
CA VAL A 38 -6.91 -0.80 -21.12
C VAL A 38 -5.95 0.37 -20.90
N CYS A 39 -4.89 0.42 -21.71
CA CYS A 39 -3.97 1.54 -21.81
C CYS A 39 -4.04 2.16 -23.21
N THR A 40 -3.81 3.47 -23.31
CA THR A 40 -3.59 4.15 -24.58
C THR A 40 -2.26 3.71 -25.21
N LYS A 41 -2.12 3.87 -26.54
CA LYS A 41 -0.87 3.62 -27.27
C LYS A 41 0.10 4.81 -27.26
N SER A 42 -0.17 5.83 -26.43
CA SER A 42 0.71 7.00 -26.27
C SER A 42 1.95 6.66 -25.47
N ILE A 43 2.98 7.51 -25.56
CA ILE A 43 4.18 7.45 -24.73
C ILE A 43 4.28 8.78 -23.98
N PRO A 44 4.07 8.82 -22.64
CA PRO A 44 3.72 7.69 -21.77
C PRO A 44 2.28 7.18 -21.95
N PRO A 45 2.01 5.90 -21.62
CA PRO A 45 0.67 5.34 -21.69
C PRO A 45 -0.22 5.86 -20.55
N GLN A 46 -1.47 6.13 -20.89
CA GLN A 46 -2.53 6.40 -19.92
C GLN A 46 -3.31 5.11 -19.70
N CYS A 47 -3.31 4.59 -18.47
CA CYS A 47 -3.85 3.28 -18.15
C CYS A 47 -4.99 3.37 -17.14
N ARG A 48 -5.96 2.46 -17.23
CA ARG A 48 -6.99 2.28 -16.20
C ARG A 48 -6.74 1.01 -15.41
N CYS A 49 -6.78 1.09 -14.08
CA CYS A 49 -6.63 -0.07 -13.22
C CYS A 49 -7.96 -0.81 -13.00
N GLN A 50 -7.91 -2.13 -12.88
CA GLN A 50 -9.05 -3.01 -12.60
C GLN A 50 -9.03 -3.61 -11.20
N ASP A 51 -8.12 -3.15 -10.35
CA ASP A 51 -8.12 -3.53 -8.95
C ASP A 51 -9.39 -3.03 -8.26
N VAL A 52 -9.91 -3.91 -7.40
CA VAL A 52 -11.08 -3.63 -6.57
C VAL A 52 -10.63 -3.59 -5.13
N SER A 53 -10.87 -2.46 -4.49
CA SER A 53 -10.61 -2.25 -3.07
C SER A 53 -11.89 -2.50 -2.25
N PRO A 54 -11.85 -3.25 -1.14
CA PRO A 54 -13.02 -3.45 -0.30
C PRO A 54 -13.38 -2.21 0.53
N THR A 55 -12.42 -1.31 0.80
CA THR A 55 -12.58 -0.20 1.76
C THR A 55 -12.79 1.16 1.12
N GLY A 56 -12.43 1.32 -0.15
CA GLY A 56 -12.52 2.61 -0.86
C GLY A 56 -11.38 2.82 -1.85
N CYS A 57 -11.48 3.86 -2.69
CA CYS A 57 -10.39 4.25 -3.58
C CYS A 57 -9.35 5.11 -2.85
N ASN A 58 -8.16 5.22 -3.45
CA ASN A 58 -7.15 6.20 -3.04
C ASN A 58 -7.72 7.63 -3.15
N THR A 59 -7.34 8.53 -2.25
CA THR A 59 -7.78 9.94 -2.25
C THR A 59 -7.37 10.71 -3.51
N ALA A 60 -6.31 10.28 -4.20
CA ALA A 60 -5.89 10.83 -5.48
C ALA A 60 -6.74 10.35 -6.67
N CYS A 61 -7.58 9.32 -6.49
CA CYS A 61 -8.54 8.89 -7.51
C CYS A 61 -9.73 9.85 -7.53
N LYS A 62 -9.94 10.54 -8.66
CA LYS A 62 -11.04 11.49 -8.88
C LYS A 62 -12.37 10.78 -9.11
N SER A 63 -12.33 9.68 -9.87
CA SER A 63 -13.53 8.90 -10.23
C SER A 63 -13.54 7.55 -9.53
N CYS A 64 -13.99 7.53 -8.28
CA CYS A 64 -14.17 6.28 -7.54
C CYS A 64 -15.57 5.69 -7.76
N VAL A 65 -15.63 4.50 -8.34
CA VAL A 65 -16.89 3.81 -8.64
C VAL A 65 -17.11 2.67 -7.66
N ARG A 66 -18.30 2.60 -7.06
CA ARG A 66 -18.72 1.46 -6.24
C ARG A 66 -19.43 0.42 -7.11
N SER A 67 -19.03 -0.83 -6.99
CA SER A 67 -19.65 -2.01 -7.57
C SER A 67 -20.09 -2.99 -6.46
N THR A 68 -20.75 -4.08 -6.83
CA THR A 68 -21.08 -5.18 -5.89
C THR A 68 -19.84 -5.86 -5.31
N ALA A 69 -18.70 -5.81 -6.00
CA ALA A 69 -17.44 -6.42 -5.57
C ALA A 69 -16.57 -5.48 -4.70
N GLY A 70 -16.88 -4.18 -4.65
CA GLY A 70 -16.10 -3.17 -3.95
C GLY A 70 -15.91 -1.89 -4.76
N PHE A 71 -14.86 -1.14 -4.46
CA PHE A 71 -14.56 0.17 -5.06
C PHE A 71 -13.44 0.06 -6.09
N GLN A 72 -13.63 0.70 -7.24
CA GLN A 72 -12.67 0.70 -8.34
C GLN A 72 -12.38 2.13 -8.76
N CYS A 73 -11.10 2.44 -8.99
CA CYS A 73 -10.72 3.71 -9.60
C CYS A 73 -10.94 3.67 -11.12
N ALA A 74 -11.76 4.58 -11.64
CA ALA A 74 -12.07 4.68 -13.07
C ALA A 74 -11.17 5.66 -13.83
N ASP A 75 -10.26 6.34 -13.14
CA ASP A 75 -9.34 7.31 -13.75
C ASP A 75 -8.36 6.64 -14.71
N SER A 76 -8.03 7.37 -15.78
CA SER A 76 -6.90 7.04 -16.65
C SER A 76 -5.67 7.77 -16.13
N ILE A 77 -4.72 7.01 -15.56
CA ILE A 77 -3.52 7.54 -14.90
C ILE A 77 -2.28 7.15 -15.71
N THR A 78 -1.34 8.08 -15.83
CA THR A 78 -0.07 7.84 -16.52
C THR A 78 0.71 6.75 -15.82
N ASN A 79 1.17 5.75 -16.58
CA ASN A 79 2.01 4.67 -16.07
C ASN A 79 1.39 3.88 -14.89
N PHE A 80 0.05 3.89 -14.76
CA PHE A 80 -0.65 3.24 -13.64
C PHE A 80 -0.29 1.74 -13.50
N CYS A 81 0.06 1.12 -14.62
CA CYS A 81 0.33 -0.29 -14.76
C CYS A 81 1.81 -0.69 -14.68
N GLU A 82 2.72 0.27 -14.49
CA GLU A 82 4.16 -0.04 -14.41
C GLU A 82 4.57 -0.63 -13.06
N ARG A 83 3.76 -0.43 -12.02
CA ARG A 83 4.03 -0.91 -10.66
C ARG A 83 2.87 -1.76 -10.14
N ARG A 84 3.18 -2.94 -9.59
CA ARG A 84 2.22 -3.79 -8.89
C ARG A 84 1.98 -3.32 -7.44
N CYS A 85 0.77 -3.55 -6.93
CA CYS A 85 0.46 -3.28 -5.54
C CYS A 85 0.98 -4.39 -4.63
N THR A 86 0.89 -5.64 -5.08
CA THR A 86 1.39 -6.81 -4.36
C THR A 86 2.85 -7.07 -4.71
N ALA A 87 3.69 -7.32 -3.71
CA ALA A 87 5.09 -7.69 -3.93
C ALA A 87 5.18 -9.01 -4.74
N ALA A 88 6.14 -9.09 -5.67
CA ALA A 88 6.42 -10.34 -6.35
C ALA A 88 6.95 -11.36 -5.33
N VAL A 89 6.20 -12.44 -5.14
CA VAL A 89 6.57 -13.61 -4.33
C VAL A 89 7.61 -14.46 -5.05
#